data_AF-A0A0D9QPC5-F1
#
_entry.id   AF-A0A0D9QPC5-F1
#
_cell.length_a   1.000
_cell.length_b   1.000
_cell.length_c   1.000
_cell.angle_alpha   90.00
_cell.angle_beta   90.00
_cell.angle_gamma   90.00
#
_symmetry.space_group_name_H-M   'P 1'
#
loop_
_entity.id
_entity.type
_entity.pdbx_description
1 polymer ?
#
loop_
_entity_poly.entity_id
_entity_poly.type
_entity_poly.pdbx_seq_one_letter_code
_entity_poly.pdbx_strand_id
1 'polypeptide(L)'
;MRVAPLRDLAACLYLARPSNHGQPKLNTQKRHPLVGAYYCLDGDHSRANLHKRGKEKLWHGGKAKRKVYCFSKKSIRRHQKLLKQYRRNMTSILVAIERNMEEGIHLCGEQQFKLEDISTGVSDIFEKKKYENIPFIQVAPMINVTNRHFRALVRTITKRAQLWTEMIVDNTLLYNLNNLEEYLGFNANEHPVVCQLGGSDATSLAEAAVLVEQAGYDEINLNVGCPSTKVANKGAFGAYLMKKPEHVRSIVYEIKRKVQIPVSVKIRTGVDDCDSFPFLRSFIECVSSVGCTHFIVHARKAWLKGLDPKQNRSVPPLEYKKVFTLCQLYPHLKFTLNGGVKTMEEAVALLNGYLPSKDKFDSEKTYVQVQNYHVNPLNGVMLGRACMENTTVLSQTDPLVYNEKPPHTAFSRRTVLDAYKSYLEENSSLCSLSSAFELLKPILGILKGMPGHRIFRNKLDMYIRNYASTLPCSGILEKAMVEVDAVAPGCLDLPLADYKLQQEYIKNY
;
A
#
# COMPACT_ATOMS: atom_id res chain seq x y z
N MET A 1 -18.45 -21.71 -27.03
CA MET A 1 -19.62 -20.99 -27.58
C MET A 1 -20.75 -22.00 -27.71
N ARG A 2 -21.96 -21.84 -27.15
CA ARG A 2 -22.60 -20.76 -26.36
C ARG A 2 -22.80 -21.22 -24.89
N VAL A 3 -22.84 -20.28 -23.95
CA VAL A 3 -23.16 -20.49 -22.53
C VAL A 3 -24.54 -19.87 -22.30
N ALA A 4 -25.50 -20.65 -21.79
CA ALA A 4 -26.77 -20.11 -21.31
C ALA A 4 -26.60 -19.63 -19.86
N PRO A 5 -27.13 -18.45 -19.48
CA PRO A 5 -26.98 -17.94 -18.14
C PRO A 5 -27.99 -18.61 -17.22
N LEU A 6 -27.53 -19.52 -16.37
CA LEU A 6 -28.16 -19.77 -15.09
C LEU A 6 -27.38 -18.96 -14.07
N ARG A 7 -28.10 -18.16 -13.27
CA ARG A 7 -27.55 -17.28 -12.22
C ARG A 7 -26.38 -17.98 -11.50
N ASP A 8 -25.22 -17.36 -11.67
CA ASP A 8 -24.00 -17.45 -10.86
C ASP A 8 -23.13 -18.72 -10.86
N LEU A 9 -23.10 -19.53 -11.93
CA LEU A 9 -21.99 -20.50 -12.11
C LEU A 9 -21.73 -20.83 -13.59
N ALA A 10 -20.52 -20.53 -14.06
CA ALA A 10 -20.01 -21.00 -15.35
C ALA A 10 -18.91 -22.06 -15.14
N ALA A 11 -19.02 -23.20 -15.82
CA ALA A 11 -17.96 -24.22 -15.87
C ALA A 11 -17.58 -24.50 -17.33
N CYS A 12 -16.28 -24.42 -17.65
CA CYS A 12 -15.72 -24.75 -18.95
C CYS A 12 -14.65 -25.85 -18.81
N LEU A 13 -14.69 -26.84 -19.71
CA LEU A 13 -13.72 -27.94 -19.78
C LEU A 13 -12.96 -27.90 -21.12
N TYR A 14 -11.63 -27.99 -21.06
CA TYR A 14 -10.73 -28.05 -22.22
C TYR A 14 -9.93 -29.37 -22.23
N LEU A 15 -9.55 -29.83 -23.42
CA LEU A 15 -8.68 -30.99 -23.64
C LEU A 15 -7.56 -30.61 -24.62
N ALA A 16 -6.29 -30.88 -24.28
CA ALA A 16 -5.14 -30.69 -25.17
C ALA A 16 -4.67 -32.03 -25.79
N ARG A 17 -3.97 -31.95 -26.93
CA ARG A 17 -3.28 -33.09 -27.58
C ARG A 17 -1.78 -33.07 -27.20
N PRO A 18 -1.13 -34.20 -26.90
CA PRO A 18 0.32 -34.25 -26.77
C PRO A 18 1.03 -34.24 -28.14
N SER A 19 2.22 -33.64 -28.19
CA SER A 19 3.20 -33.69 -29.29
C SER A 19 3.92 -35.05 -29.28
N ASN A 20 4.04 -35.67 -30.46
CA ASN A 20 4.68 -36.98 -30.63
C ASN A 20 6.15 -36.81 -31.03
N HIS A 21 7.09 -37.15 -30.16
CA HIS A 21 8.42 -37.61 -30.59
C HIS A 21 8.66 -39.02 -30.07
N GLY A 22 8.57 -40.01 -30.98
CA GLY A 22 9.42 -41.21 -30.89
C GLY A 22 8.89 -42.53 -30.33
N GLN A 23 7.59 -42.86 -30.30
CA GLN A 23 7.16 -44.25 -29.97
C GLN A 23 6.03 -44.84 -30.84
N PRO A 24 6.02 -46.19 -31.06
CA PRO A 24 5.14 -46.86 -32.03
C PRO A 24 3.70 -47.00 -31.53
N LYS A 25 2.76 -46.99 -32.48
CA LYS A 25 1.31 -47.06 -32.24
C LYS A 25 0.90 -48.40 -31.63
N LEU A 26 0.39 -48.37 -30.40
CA LEU A 26 -0.38 -49.47 -29.81
C LEU A 26 -1.83 -49.08 -29.58
N ASN A 27 -2.70 -50.02 -29.95
CA ASN A 27 -4.12 -49.87 -30.15
C ASN A 27 -4.88 -49.91 -28.82
N THR A 28 -4.95 -48.78 -28.11
CA THR A 28 -5.95 -48.58 -27.04
C THR A 28 -6.38 -47.13 -27.01
N GLN A 29 -7.65 -46.92 -26.65
CA GLN A 29 -8.31 -45.64 -26.45
C GLN A 29 -7.34 -44.48 -26.15
N LYS A 30 -7.16 -43.55 -27.09
CA LYS A 30 -6.47 -42.28 -26.84
C LYS A 30 -7.16 -41.57 -25.67
N ARG A 31 -6.65 -41.78 -24.46
CA ARG A 31 -7.00 -41.02 -23.27
C ARG A 31 -6.31 -39.69 -23.43
N HIS A 32 -7.07 -38.68 -23.84
CA HIS A 32 -6.65 -37.30 -23.56
C HIS A 32 -6.54 -37.17 -22.05
N PRO A 33 -5.37 -36.81 -21.49
CA PRO A 33 -5.29 -36.50 -20.08
C PRO A 33 -6.21 -35.31 -19.81
N LEU A 34 -7.11 -35.46 -18.83
CA LEU A 34 -7.83 -34.34 -18.28
C LEU A 34 -6.84 -33.63 -17.36
N VAL A 35 -6.36 -32.46 -17.76
CA VAL A 35 -5.33 -31.72 -17.02
C VAL A 35 -5.94 -30.73 -16.02
N GLY A 36 -7.28 -30.64 -15.97
CA GLY A 36 -8.02 -29.82 -15.01
C GLY A 36 -9.48 -29.59 -15.38
N ALA A 37 -10.28 -29.22 -14.38
CA ALA A 37 -11.61 -28.66 -14.51
C ALA A 37 -11.62 -27.32 -13.77
N TYR A 38 -12.25 -26.29 -14.35
CA TYR A 38 -12.35 -24.97 -13.75
C TYR A 38 -13.78 -24.73 -13.29
N TYR A 39 -13.92 -24.32 -12.03
CA TYR A 39 -15.15 -23.75 -11.48
C TYR A 39 -14.92 -22.26 -11.32
N CYS A 40 -15.90 -21.45 -11.73
CA CYS A 40 -15.89 -20.02 -11.46
C CYS A 40 -16.87 -19.74 -10.30
N LEU A 41 -16.32 -19.52 -9.12
CA LEU A 41 -16.92 -18.68 -8.08
C LEU A 41 -15.91 -17.56 -7.93
N ASP A 42 -16.24 -16.38 -8.46
CA ASP A 42 -15.45 -15.16 -8.33
C ASP A 42 -13.94 -15.34 -8.59
N GLY A 43 -13.59 -15.54 -9.87
CA GLY A 43 -12.27 -15.18 -10.40
C GLY A 43 -11.04 -16.00 -9.95
N ASP A 44 -11.17 -16.97 -9.05
CA ASP A 44 -10.01 -17.75 -8.56
C ASP A 44 -9.80 -19.06 -9.35
N HIS A 45 -8.60 -19.25 -9.89
CA HIS A 45 -8.22 -20.41 -10.72
C HIS A 45 -7.64 -21.56 -9.89
N SER A 46 -8.44 -22.18 -9.02
CA SER A 46 -7.98 -23.35 -8.25
C SER A 46 -8.18 -24.68 -8.99
N ARG A 47 -7.11 -25.49 -9.05
CA ARG A 47 -7.06 -26.79 -9.74
C ARG A 47 -7.60 -27.89 -8.81
N ALA A 48 -8.78 -28.44 -9.09
CA ALA A 48 -9.32 -29.56 -8.32
C ALA A 48 -8.85 -30.92 -8.91
N ASN A 49 -8.17 -31.75 -8.11
CA ASN A 49 -7.81 -33.12 -8.46
C ASN A 49 -9.02 -34.04 -8.31
N LEU A 50 -9.56 -34.55 -9.43
CA LEU A 50 -10.73 -35.44 -9.45
C LEU A 50 -10.30 -36.93 -9.51
N HIS A 51 -10.62 -37.69 -8.45
CA HIS A 51 -10.54 -39.16 -8.47
C HIS A 51 -11.66 -39.76 -9.37
N LYS A 52 -11.26 -40.67 -10.28
CA LYS A 52 -12.12 -41.35 -11.27
C LYS A 52 -13.12 -42.31 -10.62
N ARG A 53 -14.43 -42.15 -10.86
CA ARG A 53 -15.41 -43.26 -10.86
C ARG A 53 -16.67 -42.94 -11.69
N GLY A 54 -16.98 -43.82 -12.66
CA GLY A 54 -18.25 -43.93 -13.40
C GLY A 54 -18.40 -43.05 -14.65
N LYS A 55 -18.70 -43.64 -15.83
CA LYS A 55 -18.89 -42.94 -17.12
C LYS A 55 -20.23 -43.35 -17.77
N GLU A 56 -21.00 -42.37 -18.24
CA GLU A 56 -22.03 -42.55 -19.28
C GLU A 56 -21.87 -41.46 -20.38
N LYS A 57 -22.28 -41.74 -21.62
CA LYS A 57 -22.04 -40.91 -22.83
C LYS A 57 -23.36 -40.35 -23.38
N LEU A 58 -23.39 -39.07 -23.77
CA LEU A 58 -24.45 -38.45 -24.59
C LEU A 58 -23.85 -37.63 -25.75
N TRP A 59 -24.57 -37.53 -26.86
CA TRP A 59 -24.14 -36.95 -28.16
C TRP A 59 -24.79 -35.59 -28.44
N HIS A 60 -24.04 -34.66 -29.06
CA HIS A 60 -24.62 -33.54 -29.82
C HIS A 60 -23.69 -33.15 -31.00
N GLY A 61 -24.29 -32.85 -32.16
CA GLY A 61 -23.62 -32.67 -33.45
C GLY A 61 -23.15 -31.24 -33.73
N GLY A 62 -22.09 -31.12 -34.55
CA GLY A 62 -21.59 -29.84 -35.07
C GLY A 62 -20.12 -29.57 -34.73
N LYS A 63 -19.22 -29.96 -35.63
CA LYS A 63 -17.78 -29.66 -35.79
C LYS A 63 -17.05 -28.85 -34.68
N ALA A 64 -16.94 -29.43 -33.48
CA ALA A 64 -15.74 -29.45 -32.63
C ALA A 64 -15.99 -30.46 -31.50
N LYS A 65 -15.21 -31.53 -31.41
CA LYS A 65 -15.41 -32.61 -30.41
C LYS A 65 -15.16 -32.11 -28.99
N ARG A 66 -16.20 -31.61 -28.30
CA ARG A 66 -16.18 -31.31 -26.85
C ARG A 66 -16.96 -32.38 -26.10
N LYS A 67 -16.30 -33.11 -25.20
CA LYS A 67 -16.95 -34.06 -24.29
C LYS A 67 -17.46 -33.28 -23.06
N VAL A 68 -18.76 -33.27 -22.84
CA VAL A 68 -19.40 -32.69 -21.64
C VAL A 68 -19.84 -33.85 -20.73
N TYR A 69 -19.56 -33.74 -19.44
CA TYR A 69 -19.98 -34.73 -18.43
C TYR A 69 -21.10 -34.14 -17.58
N CYS A 70 -22.11 -34.95 -17.23
CA CYS A 70 -23.25 -34.59 -16.37
C CYS A 70 -23.27 -35.48 -15.11
N PHE A 71 -23.71 -34.94 -13.96
CA PHE A 71 -23.75 -35.65 -12.67
C PHE A 71 -25.18 -36.01 -12.27
N SER A 72 -25.36 -37.14 -11.57
CA SER A 72 -26.68 -37.57 -11.08
C SER A 72 -27.13 -36.84 -9.80
N LYS A 73 -28.46 -36.73 -9.61
CA LYS A 73 -29.13 -36.04 -8.47
C LYS A 73 -28.60 -36.44 -7.07
N LYS A 74 -28.09 -37.68 -6.90
CA LYS A 74 -27.60 -38.19 -5.61
C LYS A 74 -26.26 -37.56 -5.20
N SER A 75 -25.38 -37.29 -6.16
CA SER A 75 -24.08 -36.63 -5.91
C SER A 75 -24.24 -35.15 -5.57
N ILE A 76 -25.21 -34.47 -6.21
CA ILE A 76 -25.55 -33.07 -5.91
C ILE A 76 -26.03 -32.91 -4.46
N ARG A 77 -26.91 -33.81 -3.98
CA ARG A 77 -27.40 -33.76 -2.59
C ARG A 77 -26.30 -33.97 -1.55
N ARG A 78 -25.32 -34.83 -1.80
CA ARG A 78 -24.19 -35.05 -0.89
C ARG A 78 -23.25 -33.84 -0.87
N HIS A 79 -23.00 -33.24 -2.03
CA HIS A 79 -22.23 -32.01 -2.14
C HIS A 79 -22.96 -30.81 -1.52
N GLN A 80 -24.27 -30.69 -1.68
CA GLN A 80 -25.10 -29.69 -1.00
C GLN A 80 -25.12 -29.89 0.53
N LYS A 81 -25.10 -31.14 1.01
CA LYS A 81 -24.99 -31.44 2.46
C LYS A 81 -23.63 -31.02 3.00
N LEU A 82 -22.55 -31.35 2.30
CA LEU A 82 -21.19 -30.92 2.64
C LEU A 82 -21.05 -29.40 2.57
N LEU A 83 -21.59 -28.74 1.55
CA LEU A 83 -21.62 -27.27 1.44
C LEU A 83 -22.50 -26.62 2.53
N LYS A 84 -23.62 -27.24 2.93
CA LYS A 84 -24.43 -26.79 4.07
C LYS A 84 -23.69 -27.00 5.40
N GLN A 85 -22.92 -28.07 5.53
CA GLN A 85 -22.12 -28.36 6.72
C GLN A 85 -20.91 -27.43 6.80
N TYR A 86 -20.22 -27.16 5.69
CA TYR A 86 -19.17 -26.15 5.59
C TYR A 86 -19.71 -24.74 5.81
N ARG A 87 -20.87 -24.38 5.24
CA ARG A 87 -21.55 -23.11 5.57
C ARG A 87 -21.90 -23.04 7.04
N ARG A 88 -22.49 -24.09 7.63
CA ARG A 88 -22.80 -24.10 9.08
C ARG A 88 -21.56 -24.01 9.96
N ASN A 89 -20.46 -24.66 9.58
CA ASN A 89 -19.19 -24.58 10.30
C ASN A 89 -18.53 -23.21 10.14
N MET A 90 -18.58 -22.60 8.95
CA MET A 90 -18.16 -21.22 8.71
C MET A 90 -19.03 -20.24 9.48
N THR A 91 -20.35 -20.42 9.48
CA THR A 91 -21.27 -19.60 10.26
C THR A 91 -21.07 -19.80 11.75
N SER A 92 -20.77 -21.00 12.25
CA SER A 92 -20.48 -21.23 13.67
C SER A 92 -19.13 -20.68 14.09
N ILE A 93 -18.11 -20.74 13.20
CA ILE A 93 -16.82 -20.09 13.42
C ILE A 93 -17.00 -18.57 13.38
N LEU A 94 -17.71 -18.02 12.39
CA LEU A 94 -18.05 -16.60 12.30
C LEU A 94 -18.87 -16.13 13.51
N VAL A 95 -19.83 -16.92 14.00
CA VAL A 95 -20.65 -16.59 15.18
C VAL A 95 -19.86 -16.74 16.49
N ALA A 96 -18.94 -17.72 16.60
CA ALA A 96 -18.04 -17.84 17.74
C ALA A 96 -16.98 -16.74 17.76
N ILE A 97 -16.51 -16.36 16.57
CA ILE A 97 -15.66 -15.20 16.33
C ILE A 97 -16.43 -13.92 16.67
N GLU A 98 -17.65 -13.71 16.17
CA GLU A 98 -18.49 -12.54 16.47
C GLU A 98 -18.82 -12.42 17.96
N ARG A 99 -19.10 -13.54 18.65
CA ARG A 99 -19.35 -13.57 20.10
C ARG A 99 -18.10 -13.32 20.94
N ASN A 100 -16.90 -13.70 20.47
CA ASN A 100 -15.63 -13.43 21.16
C ASN A 100 -14.97 -12.09 20.73
N MET A 101 -15.31 -11.55 19.55
CA MET A 101 -14.72 -10.32 18.99
C MET A 101 -15.37 -9.02 19.46
N GLU A 102 -16.47 -9.08 20.22
CA GLU A 102 -16.92 -7.91 20.99
C GLU A 102 -15.86 -7.49 22.04
N GLU A 103 -14.90 -8.37 22.38
CA GLU A 103 -13.82 -8.13 23.35
C GLU A 103 -12.49 -7.60 22.74
N GLY A 104 -12.40 -7.34 21.44
CA GLY A 104 -11.20 -6.80 20.79
C GLY A 104 -10.14 -7.85 20.41
N ILE A 105 -8.94 -7.43 19.97
CA ILE A 105 -7.89 -8.39 19.59
C ILE A 105 -7.39 -9.21 20.79
N HIS A 106 -7.27 -10.52 20.63
CA HIS A 106 -6.56 -11.36 21.57
C HIS A 106 -5.05 -11.34 21.29
N LEU A 107 -4.23 -11.20 22.33
CA LEU A 107 -2.76 -11.18 22.25
C LEU A 107 -2.20 -12.51 22.76
N CYS A 108 -1.12 -13.02 22.16
CA CYS A 108 -0.49 -14.30 22.56
C CYS A 108 0.14 -14.18 23.96
N GLY A 109 -0.64 -14.28 25.03
CA GLY A 109 -0.14 -14.20 26.42
C GLY A 109 0.67 -12.92 26.72
N GLU A 110 1.30 -12.87 27.89
CA GLU A 110 2.14 -11.74 28.33
C GLU A 110 3.55 -11.75 27.70
N GLN A 111 3.83 -12.57 26.67
CA GLN A 111 5.17 -12.68 26.10
C GLN A 111 5.55 -11.38 25.38
N GLN A 112 6.65 -10.77 25.84
CA GLN A 112 7.19 -9.53 25.31
C GLN A 112 8.43 -9.81 24.45
N PHE A 113 8.56 -9.08 23.34
CA PHE A 113 9.63 -9.22 22.35
C PHE A 113 10.39 -7.91 22.18
N LYS A 114 11.70 -7.98 21.97
CA LYS A 114 12.49 -6.81 21.54
C LYS A 114 12.36 -6.62 20.05
N LEU A 115 12.53 -5.38 19.58
CA LEU A 115 12.36 -5.04 18.16
C LEU A 115 13.35 -5.82 17.28
N GLU A 116 14.61 -5.93 17.69
CA GLU A 116 15.67 -6.61 16.94
C GLU A 116 15.38 -8.09 16.67
N ASP A 117 14.64 -8.76 17.56
CA ASP A 117 14.31 -10.18 17.43
C ASP A 117 13.21 -10.45 16.39
N ILE A 118 12.36 -9.45 16.11
CA ILE A 118 11.12 -9.60 15.33
C ILE A 118 11.12 -8.81 14.02
N SER A 119 12.23 -8.13 13.72
CA SER A 119 12.36 -7.19 12.60
C SER A 119 13.48 -7.52 11.61
N THR A 120 14.10 -8.70 11.72
CA THR A 120 15.19 -9.15 10.82
C THR A 120 14.75 -9.43 9.39
N GLY A 121 13.44 -9.53 9.15
CA GLY A 121 12.84 -9.70 7.84
C GLY A 121 11.34 -9.92 7.94
N VAL A 122 10.64 -9.78 6.83
CA VAL A 122 9.21 -10.14 6.79
C VAL A 122 9.07 -11.67 6.76
N SER A 123 8.17 -12.19 7.60
CA SER A 123 7.91 -13.62 7.75
C SER A 123 7.46 -14.31 6.45
N ASP A 124 7.73 -15.61 6.36
CA ASP A 124 7.45 -16.47 5.19
C ASP A 124 5.97 -16.46 4.76
N ILE A 125 5.06 -16.04 5.65
CA ILE A 125 3.64 -15.81 5.36
C ILE A 125 3.48 -14.90 4.14
N PHE A 126 4.41 -13.97 3.94
CA PHE A 126 4.41 -13.02 2.84
C PHE A 126 5.21 -13.46 1.62
N GLU A 127 6.00 -14.54 1.65
CA GLU A 127 6.74 -15.00 0.47
C GLU A 127 5.80 -15.29 -0.71
N LYS A 128 4.61 -15.84 -0.43
CA LYS A 128 3.57 -16.07 -1.44
C LYS A 128 2.84 -14.80 -1.88
N LYS A 129 2.82 -13.77 -1.02
CA LYS A 129 2.14 -12.47 -1.26
C LYS A 129 3.07 -11.39 -1.81
N LYS A 130 4.39 -11.62 -1.81
CA LYS A 130 5.44 -10.67 -2.21
C LYS A 130 5.32 -10.17 -3.65
N TYR A 131 4.59 -10.92 -4.47
CA TYR A 131 4.29 -10.65 -5.88
C TYR A 131 2.82 -10.32 -6.13
N GLU A 132 1.99 -10.19 -5.08
CA GLU A 132 0.68 -9.55 -5.23
C GLU A 132 0.86 -8.06 -5.55
N ASN A 133 -0.12 -7.46 -6.23
CA ASN A 133 0.00 -6.11 -6.82
C ASN A 133 0.21 -4.95 -5.83
N ILE A 134 0.12 -5.16 -4.51
CA ILE A 134 0.23 -4.08 -3.51
C ILE A 134 1.56 -4.22 -2.77
N PRO A 135 2.47 -3.25 -2.88
CA PRO A 135 3.70 -3.26 -2.09
C PRO A 135 3.43 -3.13 -0.58
N PHE A 136 4.19 -3.86 0.22
CA PHE A 136 4.07 -3.88 1.68
C PHE A 136 4.49 -2.55 2.32
N ILE A 137 5.37 -1.78 1.69
CA ILE A 137 5.81 -0.48 2.17
C ILE A 137 5.27 0.61 1.26
N GLN A 138 4.60 1.59 1.87
CA GLN A 138 4.00 2.71 1.18
C GLN A 138 4.51 4.03 1.76
N VAL A 139 4.81 4.99 0.90
CA VAL A 139 5.09 6.37 1.32
C VAL A 139 3.78 7.13 1.39
N ALA A 140 3.46 7.74 2.53
CA ALA A 140 2.16 8.38 2.73
C ALA A 140 1.98 9.62 1.84
N PRO A 141 0.76 9.92 1.36
CA PRO A 141 0.46 11.17 0.69
C PRO A 141 0.63 12.34 1.67
N MET A 142 1.47 13.30 1.32
CA MET A 142 1.83 14.44 2.18
C MET A 142 1.91 15.72 1.36
N ILE A 143 0.95 16.63 1.60
CA ILE A 143 0.89 17.94 0.94
C ILE A 143 2.20 18.72 1.16
N ASN A 144 2.71 19.32 0.09
CA ASN A 144 3.99 20.00 -0.08
C ASN A 144 5.22 19.13 0.21
N VAL A 145 5.08 17.80 0.13
CA VAL A 145 6.17 16.85 0.35
C VAL A 145 6.22 15.82 -0.77
N THR A 146 5.17 15.01 -0.97
CA THR A 146 5.19 13.92 -1.96
C THR A 146 4.83 14.37 -3.39
N ASN A 147 5.39 15.52 -3.78
CA ASN A 147 5.41 15.96 -5.18
C ASN A 147 6.27 15.02 -6.04
N ARG A 148 6.27 15.23 -7.36
CA ARG A 148 7.02 14.38 -8.30
C ARG A 148 8.53 14.37 -8.01
N HIS A 149 9.09 15.48 -7.55
CA HIS A 149 10.51 15.60 -7.21
C HIS A 149 10.89 14.73 -6.00
N PHE A 150 10.06 14.72 -4.96
CA PHE A 150 10.26 13.83 -3.81
C PHE A 150 10.10 12.35 -4.19
N ARG A 151 9.12 12.04 -5.03
CA ARG A 151 8.92 10.66 -5.52
C ARG A 151 10.10 10.18 -6.36
N ALA A 152 10.66 11.04 -7.20
CA ALA A 152 11.90 10.78 -7.93
C ALA A 152 13.08 10.51 -6.96
N LEU A 153 13.25 11.33 -5.91
CA LEU A 153 14.26 11.07 -4.87
C LEU A 153 14.05 9.70 -4.21
N VAL A 154 12.81 9.35 -3.82
CA VAL A 154 12.54 8.04 -3.19
C VAL A 154 12.92 6.89 -4.12
N ARG A 155 12.72 7.03 -5.43
CA ARG A 155 13.04 5.97 -6.39
C ARG A 155 14.55 5.77 -6.58
N THR A 156 15.39 6.75 -6.22
CA THR A 156 16.85 6.55 -6.09
C THR A 156 17.23 5.70 -4.87
N ILE A 157 16.34 5.56 -3.88
CA ILE A 157 16.60 4.88 -2.60
C ILE A 157 16.02 3.46 -2.57
N THR A 158 14.86 3.22 -3.18
CA THR A 158 14.16 1.92 -3.18
C THR A 158 13.42 1.70 -4.49
N LYS A 159 13.42 0.47 -5.02
CA LYS A 159 12.60 0.08 -6.18
C LYS A 159 11.21 -0.42 -5.80
N ARG A 160 10.98 -0.70 -4.53
CA ARG A 160 9.84 -1.51 -4.06
C ARG A 160 8.82 -0.73 -3.26
N ALA A 161 9.14 0.43 -2.69
CA ALA A 161 8.13 1.24 -2.01
C ALA A 161 7.07 1.76 -2.99
N GLN A 162 5.79 1.64 -2.62
CA GLN A 162 4.69 2.28 -3.35
C GLN A 162 4.74 3.80 -3.13
N LEU A 163 4.71 4.56 -4.22
CA LEU A 163 4.70 6.01 -4.16
C LEU A 163 3.27 6.53 -4.19
N TRP A 164 3.07 7.69 -3.57
CA TRP A 164 1.78 8.33 -3.49
C TRP A 164 1.95 9.80 -3.86
N THR A 165 1.01 10.34 -4.62
CA THR A 165 0.93 11.77 -4.87
C THR A 165 0.67 12.54 -3.58
N GLU A 166 0.70 13.86 -3.66
CA GLU A 166 -0.04 14.68 -2.71
C GLU A 166 -1.55 14.44 -2.84
N MET A 167 -2.33 14.93 -1.89
CA MET A 167 -3.79 14.96 -2.07
C MET A 167 -4.13 16.03 -3.11
N ILE A 168 -4.66 15.62 -4.26
CA ILE A 168 -5.12 16.50 -5.34
C ILE A 168 -6.63 16.69 -5.18
N VAL A 169 -7.09 17.93 -5.16
CA VAL A 169 -8.53 18.21 -5.14
C VAL A 169 -9.12 17.96 -6.52
N ASP A 170 -10.23 17.25 -6.62
CA ASP A 170 -10.93 16.93 -7.88
C ASP A 170 -11.07 18.14 -8.82
N ASN A 171 -11.59 19.25 -8.30
CA ASN A 171 -11.78 20.48 -9.04
C ASN A 171 -10.48 21.13 -9.52
N THR A 172 -9.34 20.86 -8.89
CA THR A 172 -8.03 21.31 -9.41
C THR A 172 -7.77 20.71 -10.78
N LEU A 173 -8.09 19.42 -10.99
CA LEU A 173 -7.92 18.78 -12.28
C LEU A 173 -8.96 19.29 -13.28
N LEU A 174 -10.23 19.34 -12.87
CA LEU A 174 -11.34 19.70 -13.75
C LEU A 174 -11.28 21.16 -14.25
N TYR A 175 -10.73 22.08 -13.47
CA TYR A 175 -10.54 23.48 -13.90
C TYR A 175 -9.22 23.70 -14.65
N ASN A 176 -8.31 22.73 -14.69
CA ASN A 176 -7.00 22.85 -15.34
C ASN A 176 -6.76 21.76 -16.39
N LEU A 177 -7.78 21.42 -17.19
CA LEU A 177 -7.69 20.38 -18.23
C LEU A 177 -6.56 20.63 -19.25
N ASN A 178 -6.18 21.89 -19.48
CA ASN A 178 -5.09 22.26 -20.38
C ASN A 178 -3.69 22.18 -19.75
N ASN A 179 -3.59 21.84 -18.46
CA ASN A 179 -2.34 21.79 -17.70
C ASN A 179 -2.30 20.58 -16.74
N LEU A 180 -2.85 19.44 -17.15
CA LEU A 180 -2.90 18.25 -16.29
C LEU A 180 -1.51 17.70 -15.96
N GLU A 181 -0.52 17.87 -16.84
CA GLU A 181 0.86 17.45 -16.61
C GLU A 181 1.48 18.09 -15.36
N GLU A 182 1.03 19.29 -14.98
CA GLU A 182 1.52 19.94 -13.77
C GLU A 182 1.09 19.21 -12.49
N TYR A 183 -0.11 18.62 -12.51
CA TYR A 183 -0.72 18.00 -11.33
C TYR A 183 -0.58 16.48 -11.33
N LEU A 184 -0.65 15.87 -12.50
CA LEU A 184 -0.67 14.43 -12.70
C LEU A 184 0.64 13.87 -13.26
N GLY A 185 1.56 14.71 -13.73
CA GLY A 185 2.82 14.25 -14.32
C GLY A 185 3.70 13.44 -13.36
N PHE A 186 4.28 12.36 -13.87
CA PHE A 186 5.24 11.50 -13.18
C PHE A 186 6.16 10.77 -14.18
N ASN A 187 7.32 10.34 -13.72
CA ASN A 187 8.27 9.55 -14.51
C ASN A 187 7.89 8.07 -14.51
N ALA A 188 8.11 7.36 -15.63
CA ALA A 188 7.76 5.93 -15.75
C ALA A 188 8.41 5.02 -14.69
N ASN A 189 9.52 5.41 -14.07
CA ASN A 189 10.15 4.66 -13.00
C ASN A 189 9.46 4.82 -11.62
N GLU A 190 8.47 5.71 -11.49
CA GLU A 190 7.74 5.94 -10.24
C GLU A 190 6.78 4.80 -9.89
N HIS A 191 6.37 3.98 -10.87
CA HIS A 191 5.51 2.82 -10.64
C HIS A 191 6.06 1.86 -9.56
N PRO A 192 5.20 1.28 -8.70
CA PRO A 192 3.77 1.56 -8.60
C PRO A 192 3.48 2.88 -7.87
N VAL A 193 2.59 3.71 -8.44
CA VAL A 193 2.23 5.05 -7.97
C VAL A 193 0.71 5.21 -7.82
N VAL A 194 0.29 5.74 -6.68
CA VAL A 194 -1.11 5.98 -6.32
C VAL A 194 -1.42 7.47 -6.38
N CYS A 195 -2.50 7.84 -7.07
CA CYS A 195 -3.02 9.20 -7.00
C CYS A 195 -4.09 9.30 -5.93
N GLN A 196 -3.89 10.20 -4.97
CA GLN A 196 -4.91 10.50 -3.95
C GLN A 196 -5.76 11.70 -4.36
N LEU A 197 -7.06 11.47 -4.54
CA LEU A 197 -8.06 12.50 -4.77
C LEU A 197 -8.73 12.95 -3.46
N GLY A 198 -9.08 14.23 -3.39
CA GLY A 198 -9.89 14.83 -2.34
C GLY A 198 -11.06 15.61 -2.94
N GLY A 199 -12.25 15.45 -2.38
CA GLY A 199 -13.46 16.12 -2.85
C GLY A 199 -14.68 15.59 -2.10
N SER A 200 -15.83 16.16 -2.39
CA SER A 200 -17.11 15.71 -1.82
C SER A 200 -18.17 15.44 -2.88
N ASP A 201 -18.03 15.95 -4.10
CA ASP A 201 -19.00 15.68 -5.16
C ASP A 201 -18.66 14.37 -5.88
N ALA A 202 -19.61 13.44 -5.92
CA ALA A 202 -19.39 12.12 -6.52
C ALA A 202 -19.15 12.19 -8.02
N THR A 203 -19.80 13.13 -8.72
CA THR A 203 -19.65 13.28 -10.17
C THR A 203 -18.28 13.85 -10.50
N SER A 204 -17.89 14.96 -9.85
CA SER A 204 -16.58 15.59 -10.04
C SER A 204 -15.43 14.64 -9.71
N LEU A 205 -15.52 13.89 -8.61
CA LEU A 205 -14.50 12.89 -8.26
C LEU A 205 -14.41 11.76 -9.28
N ALA A 206 -15.53 11.31 -9.82
CA ALA A 206 -15.54 10.28 -10.85
C ALA A 206 -14.95 10.78 -12.18
N GLU A 207 -15.19 12.04 -12.57
CA GLU A 207 -14.54 12.65 -13.74
C GLU A 207 -13.03 12.85 -13.54
N ALA A 208 -12.63 13.37 -12.37
CA ALA A 208 -11.22 13.52 -12.02
C ALA A 208 -10.49 12.15 -12.00
N ALA A 209 -11.16 11.09 -11.53
CA ALA A 209 -10.63 9.74 -11.55
C ALA A 209 -10.35 9.21 -12.98
N VAL A 210 -11.18 9.56 -13.96
CA VAL A 210 -10.92 9.21 -15.37
C VAL A 210 -9.63 9.86 -15.86
N LEU A 211 -9.40 11.14 -15.53
CA LEU A 211 -8.16 11.85 -15.87
C LEU A 211 -6.93 11.20 -15.22
N VAL A 212 -7.07 10.75 -13.97
CA VAL A 212 -6.02 10.02 -13.24
C VAL A 212 -5.71 8.67 -13.91
N GLU A 213 -6.71 7.89 -14.28
CA GLU A 213 -6.49 6.62 -14.99
C GLU A 213 -5.83 6.85 -16.36
N GLN A 214 -6.28 7.86 -17.10
CA GLN A 214 -5.70 8.24 -18.40
C GLN A 214 -4.24 8.70 -18.29
N ALA A 215 -3.86 9.34 -17.18
CA ALA A 215 -2.47 9.67 -16.89
C ALA A 215 -1.61 8.45 -16.55
N GLY A 216 -2.21 7.27 -16.35
CA GLY A 216 -1.51 6.00 -16.18
C GLY A 216 -1.22 5.60 -14.73
N TYR A 217 -1.89 6.17 -13.73
CA TYR A 217 -1.71 5.76 -12.34
C TYR A 217 -2.16 4.32 -12.10
N ASP A 218 -1.50 3.63 -11.15
CA ASP A 218 -1.81 2.22 -10.84
C ASP A 218 -3.04 2.06 -9.95
N GLU A 219 -3.41 3.09 -9.21
CA GLU A 219 -4.50 3.08 -8.24
C GLU A 219 -5.00 4.51 -7.96
N ILE A 220 -6.32 4.63 -7.75
CA ILE A 220 -6.96 5.84 -7.22
C ILE A 220 -7.26 5.63 -5.74
N ASN A 221 -6.88 6.60 -4.91
CA ASN A 221 -7.27 6.63 -3.51
C ASN A 221 -8.15 7.83 -3.18
N LEU A 222 -9.23 7.62 -2.44
CA LEU A 222 -10.06 8.70 -1.89
C LEU A 222 -9.58 9.11 -0.50
N ASN A 223 -9.30 10.41 -0.31
CA ASN A 223 -8.97 10.97 0.99
C ASN A 223 -10.22 11.15 1.87
N VAL A 224 -10.29 10.37 2.95
CA VAL A 224 -11.33 10.45 3.99
C VAL A 224 -10.67 10.60 5.37
N GLY A 225 -9.51 11.26 5.43
CA GLY A 225 -8.67 11.31 6.64
C GLY A 225 -7.99 12.65 6.94
N CYS A 226 -8.04 13.62 6.02
CA CYS A 226 -7.43 14.93 6.23
C CYS A 226 -8.22 15.76 7.28
N PRO A 227 -7.60 16.15 8.41
CA PRO A 227 -8.25 16.95 9.45
C PRO A 227 -8.13 18.47 9.21
N SER A 228 -7.57 18.90 8.07
CA SER A 228 -7.36 20.32 7.79
C SER A 228 -8.67 21.09 7.78
N THR A 229 -8.75 22.22 8.48
CA THR A 229 -9.96 23.07 8.54
C THR A 229 -10.38 23.57 7.15
N LYS A 230 -9.42 23.82 6.24
CA LYS A 230 -9.70 24.18 4.84
C LYS A 230 -10.49 23.09 4.10
N VAL A 231 -10.21 21.83 4.42
CA VAL A 231 -10.77 20.65 3.75
C VAL A 231 -12.01 20.14 4.48
N ALA A 232 -11.88 19.86 5.77
CA ALA A 232 -12.91 19.24 6.59
C ALA A 232 -14.05 20.19 6.96
N ASN A 233 -13.74 21.44 7.33
CA ASN A 233 -14.76 22.36 7.82
C ASN A 233 -15.35 23.19 6.68
N LYS A 234 -14.50 23.73 5.80
CA LYS A 234 -14.95 24.59 4.68
C LYS A 234 -15.32 23.79 3.44
N GLY A 235 -14.50 22.81 3.06
CA GLY A 235 -14.74 21.98 1.87
C GLY A 235 -15.70 20.80 2.09
N ALA A 236 -16.04 20.49 3.35
CA ALA A 236 -16.86 19.33 3.72
C ALA A 236 -16.33 17.99 3.15
N PHE A 237 -15.00 17.82 3.06
CA PHE A 237 -14.35 16.56 2.66
C PHE A 237 -13.19 16.14 3.59
N GLY A 238 -12.46 15.05 3.27
CA GLY A 238 -11.40 14.53 4.14
C GLY A 238 -11.98 13.86 5.39
N ALA A 239 -11.44 14.12 6.57
CA ALA A 239 -11.88 13.45 7.81
C ALA A 239 -13.36 13.74 8.17
N TYR A 240 -13.95 14.83 7.66
CA TYR A 240 -15.38 15.09 7.81
C TYR A 240 -16.25 13.98 7.19
N LEU A 241 -15.81 13.39 6.06
CA LEU A 241 -16.55 12.34 5.35
C LEU A 241 -16.70 11.06 6.16
N MET A 242 -15.88 10.85 7.20
CA MET A 242 -16.08 9.73 8.12
C MET A 242 -17.46 9.77 8.79
N LYS A 243 -18.05 10.97 8.98
CA LYS A 243 -19.43 11.11 9.51
C LYS A 243 -20.52 10.85 8.47
N LYS A 244 -20.15 10.59 7.22
CA LYS A 244 -21.05 10.45 6.07
C LYS A 244 -20.73 9.18 5.25
N PRO A 245 -20.79 7.98 5.85
CA PRO A 245 -20.39 6.74 5.19
C PRO A 245 -21.17 6.45 3.90
N GLU A 246 -22.48 6.71 3.86
CA GLU A 246 -23.30 6.55 2.64
C GLU A 246 -22.88 7.50 1.50
N HIS A 247 -22.39 8.68 1.86
CA HIS A 247 -21.89 9.64 0.89
C HIS A 247 -20.56 9.16 0.30
N VAL A 248 -19.65 8.67 1.15
CA VAL A 248 -18.40 8.03 0.71
C VAL A 248 -18.69 6.81 -0.17
N ARG A 249 -19.65 5.97 0.21
CA ARG A 249 -20.10 4.83 -0.60
C ARG A 249 -20.56 5.27 -1.98
N SER A 250 -21.33 6.34 -2.07
CA SER A 250 -21.83 6.90 -3.34
C SER A 250 -20.68 7.41 -4.22
N ILE A 251 -19.72 8.14 -3.64
CA ILE A 251 -18.51 8.60 -4.33
C ILE A 251 -17.70 7.41 -4.89
N VAL A 252 -17.40 6.42 -4.05
CA VAL A 252 -16.62 5.24 -4.45
C VAL A 252 -17.33 4.46 -5.56
N TYR A 253 -18.65 4.30 -5.46
CA TYR A 253 -19.46 3.65 -6.48
C TYR A 253 -19.35 4.37 -7.83
N GLU A 254 -19.48 5.69 -7.86
CA GLU A 254 -19.41 6.47 -9.11
C GLU A 254 -18.00 6.45 -9.71
N ILE A 255 -16.95 6.55 -8.91
CA ILE A 255 -15.57 6.41 -9.40
C ILE A 255 -15.39 5.03 -10.06
N LYS A 256 -15.72 3.95 -9.34
CA LYS A 256 -15.54 2.57 -9.83
C LYS A 256 -16.35 2.24 -11.08
N ARG A 257 -17.42 2.97 -11.37
CA ARG A 257 -18.19 2.81 -12.61
C ARG A 257 -17.48 3.41 -13.84
N LYS A 258 -16.52 4.32 -13.63
CA LYS A 258 -15.83 5.05 -14.70
C LYS A 258 -14.39 4.61 -14.93
N VAL A 259 -13.77 3.93 -13.97
CA VAL A 259 -12.36 3.50 -14.07
C VAL A 259 -12.21 1.99 -13.88
N GLN A 260 -11.16 1.44 -14.47
CA GLN A 260 -10.79 0.03 -14.41
C GLN A 260 -9.71 -0.26 -13.36
N ILE A 261 -8.86 0.73 -13.04
CA ILE A 261 -7.86 0.62 -11.99
C ILE A 261 -8.49 0.54 -10.58
N PRO A 262 -7.79 -0.07 -9.59
CA PRO A 262 -8.27 -0.17 -8.22
C PRO A 262 -8.63 1.18 -7.59
N VAL A 263 -9.66 1.16 -6.74
CA VAL A 263 -10.12 2.31 -5.95
C VAL A 263 -10.07 1.94 -4.47
N SER A 264 -9.28 2.67 -3.69
CA SER A 264 -9.10 2.49 -2.26
C SER A 264 -9.52 3.74 -1.47
N VAL A 265 -9.65 3.60 -0.14
CA VAL A 265 -9.99 4.73 0.74
C VAL A 265 -8.99 4.85 1.88
N LYS A 266 -8.47 6.07 2.07
CA LYS A 266 -7.59 6.38 3.21
C LYS A 266 -8.37 7.10 4.33
N ILE A 267 -8.48 6.44 5.48
CA ILE A 267 -9.31 6.87 6.61
C ILE A 267 -8.49 7.10 7.89
N ARG A 268 -9.20 7.50 8.95
CA ARG A 268 -8.74 7.45 10.35
C ARG A 268 -9.51 6.38 11.13
N THR A 269 -9.18 6.20 12.42
CA THR A 269 -9.93 5.30 13.32
C THR A 269 -11.23 5.91 13.86
N GLY A 270 -11.43 7.20 13.65
CA GLY A 270 -12.59 7.96 14.14
C GLY A 270 -12.46 9.46 13.88
N VAL A 271 -13.52 10.20 14.13
CA VAL A 271 -13.59 11.66 14.00
C VAL A 271 -14.44 12.28 15.10
N ASP A 272 -13.91 13.29 15.80
CA ASP A 272 -14.56 13.93 16.95
C ASP A 272 -15.13 12.87 17.92
N ASP A 273 -16.42 12.90 18.24
CA ASP A 273 -17.06 11.94 19.15
C ASP A 273 -17.51 10.64 18.45
N CYS A 274 -17.32 10.54 17.13
CA CYS A 274 -17.56 9.34 16.34
C CYS A 274 -16.27 8.51 16.24
N ASP A 275 -15.90 7.82 17.31
CA ASP A 275 -14.63 7.08 17.39
C ASP A 275 -14.73 5.69 18.04
N SER A 276 -15.94 5.21 18.27
CA SER A 276 -16.17 3.85 18.74
C SER A 276 -15.77 2.82 17.69
N PHE A 277 -15.39 1.60 18.12
CA PHE A 277 -15.11 0.53 17.18
C PHE A 277 -16.34 0.12 16.34
N PRO A 278 -17.57 0.04 16.89
CA PRO A 278 -18.77 -0.15 16.08
C PRO A 278 -18.97 0.91 14.99
N PHE A 279 -18.66 2.18 15.26
CA PHE A 279 -18.70 3.24 14.25
C PHE A 279 -17.72 2.95 13.10
N LEU A 280 -16.46 2.62 13.43
CA LEU A 280 -15.46 2.27 12.43
C LEU A 280 -15.88 1.05 11.61
N ARG A 281 -16.45 0.04 12.26
CA ARG A 281 -16.99 -1.17 11.65
C ARG A 281 -18.09 -0.85 10.62
N SER A 282 -19.11 -0.11 11.04
CA SER A 282 -20.21 0.31 10.15
C SER A 282 -19.70 1.12 8.95
N PHE A 283 -18.68 1.96 9.14
CA PHE A 283 -18.06 2.69 8.03
C PHE A 283 -17.42 1.73 7.01
N ILE A 284 -16.62 0.76 7.47
CA ILE A 284 -15.97 -0.23 6.60
C ILE A 284 -17.01 -1.06 5.82
N GLU A 285 -18.05 -1.54 6.50
CA GLU A 285 -19.13 -2.33 5.87
C GLU A 285 -19.88 -1.53 4.80
N CYS A 286 -20.25 -0.28 5.12
CA CYS A 286 -20.94 0.59 4.19
C CYS A 286 -20.12 0.83 2.92
N VAL A 287 -18.85 1.24 3.05
CA VAL A 287 -18.00 1.60 1.91
C VAL A 287 -17.56 0.37 1.11
N SER A 288 -17.30 -0.76 1.77
CA SER A 288 -16.91 -2.01 1.07
C SER A 288 -18.04 -2.63 0.25
N SER A 289 -19.31 -2.35 0.58
CA SER A 289 -20.48 -2.89 -0.13
C SER A 289 -20.56 -2.52 -1.62
N VAL A 290 -19.80 -1.51 -2.07
CA VAL A 290 -19.70 -1.10 -3.48
C VAL A 290 -18.37 -1.51 -4.13
N GLY A 291 -17.65 -2.46 -3.51
CA GLY A 291 -16.43 -3.06 -4.05
C GLY A 291 -15.14 -2.31 -3.74
N CYS A 292 -15.12 -1.45 -2.72
CA CYS A 292 -13.85 -0.98 -2.14
C CYS A 292 -13.25 -2.10 -1.28
N THR A 293 -12.12 -2.66 -1.72
CA THR A 293 -11.49 -3.82 -1.08
C THR A 293 -10.23 -3.46 -0.29
N HIS A 294 -9.76 -2.21 -0.33
CA HIS A 294 -8.52 -1.81 0.36
C HIS A 294 -8.70 -0.51 1.12
N PHE A 295 -8.37 -0.56 2.41
CA PHE A 295 -8.45 0.57 3.32
C PHE A 295 -7.07 0.89 3.91
N ILE A 296 -6.65 2.14 3.78
CA ILE A 296 -5.44 2.64 4.42
C ILE A 296 -5.86 3.37 5.69
N VAL A 297 -5.51 2.85 6.86
CA VAL A 297 -6.02 3.36 8.15
C VAL A 297 -4.92 4.09 8.90
N HIS A 298 -5.03 5.43 9.00
CA HIS A 298 -4.25 6.17 9.97
C HIS A 298 -4.80 5.86 11.36
N ALA A 299 -4.02 5.15 12.18
CA ALA A 299 -4.42 4.61 13.47
C ALA A 299 -4.52 5.66 14.60
N ARG A 300 -5.11 6.83 14.29
CA ARG A 300 -5.44 7.91 15.23
C ARG A 300 -6.75 8.54 14.76
N LYS A 301 -7.65 8.84 15.69
CA LYS A 301 -8.82 9.67 15.39
C LYS A 301 -8.40 11.07 14.91
N ALA A 302 -9.31 11.76 14.22
CA ALA A 302 -9.20 13.19 13.95
C ALA A 302 -10.03 13.99 14.96
N TRP A 303 -9.50 15.12 15.40
CA TRP A 303 -10.28 16.18 16.03
C TRP A 303 -10.34 17.36 15.06
N LEU A 304 -11.54 17.68 14.57
CA LEU A 304 -11.78 18.77 13.62
C LEU A 304 -11.88 20.13 14.30
N LYS A 305 -11.99 20.13 15.63
CA LYS A 305 -11.99 21.31 16.49
C LYS A 305 -10.79 21.26 17.44
N GLY A 306 -10.20 22.42 17.69
CA GLY A 306 -9.18 22.60 18.74
C GLY A 306 -7.76 22.15 18.40
N LEU A 307 -7.53 21.41 17.30
CA LEU A 307 -6.20 20.99 16.88
C LEU A 307 -5.89 21.35 15.43
N ASP A 308 -4.66 21.78 15.17
CA ASP A 308 -4.13 21.92 13.82
C ASP A 308 -3.81 20.53 13.19
N PRO A 309 -3.50 20.46 11.88
CA PRO A 309 -3.15 19.21 11.21
C PRO A 309 -1.91 18.49 11.77
N LYS A 310 -0.92 19.23 12.28
CA LYS A 310 0.31 18.67 12.86
C LYS A 310 -0.01 18.01 14.21
N GLN A 311 -0.76 18.71 15.07
CA GLN A 311 -1.23 18.20 16.35
C GLN A 311 -2.14 16.98 16.18
N ASN A 312 -3.01 16.97 15.17
CA ASN A 312 -3.85 15.81 14.81
C ASN A 312 -3.05 14.54 14.43
N ARG A 313 -1.74 14.63 14.22
CA ARG A 313 -0.85 13.50 13.93
C ARG A 313 0.03 13.11 15.14
N SER A 314 -0.04 13.83 16.26
CA SER A 314 0.81 13.60 17.43
C SER A 314 0.04 13.53 18.75
N VAL A 315 -1.10 14.23 18.88
CA VAL A 315 -1.85 14.32 20.14
C VAL A 315 -2.80 13.13 20.34
N PRO A 316 -3.77 12.80 19.44
CA PRO A 316 -4.69 11.69 19.71
C PRO A 316 -3.95 10.35 19.71
N PRO A 317 -4.09 9.47 20.71
CA PRO A 317 -3.24 8.28 20.87
C PRO A 317 -3.31 7.32 19.67
N LEU A 318 -2.26 6.51 19.49
CA LEU A 318 -2.25 5.44 18.48
C LEU A 318 -3.17 4.29 18.90
N GLU A 319 -3.92 3.78 17.93
CA GLU A 319 -4.95 2.76 18.11
C GLU A 319 -4.71 1.58 17.13
N TYR A 320 -3.47 1.09 17.02
CA TYR A 320 -3.13 -0.02 16.12
C TYR A 320 -4.04 -1.23 16.33
N LYS A 321 -4.41 -1.54 17.57
CA LYS A 321 -5.32 -2.65 17.91
C LYS A 321 -6.58 -2.66 17.03
N LYS A 322 -7.21 -1.49 16.80
CA LYS A 322 -8.41 -1.37 15.96
C LYS A 322 -8.15 -1.84 14.52
N VAL A 323 -6.99 -1.50 13.95
CA VAL A 323 -6.62 -1.89 12.58
C VAL A 323 -6.41 -3.41 12.48
N PHE A 324 -5.75 -4.01 13.46
CA PHE A 324 -5.59 -5.46 13.51
C PHE A 324 -6.92 -6.20 13.73
N THR A 325 -7.84 -5.65 14.54
CA THR A 325 -9.20 -6.19 14.66
C THR A 325 -9.94 -6.16 13.32
N LEU A 326 -9.81 -5.08 12.54
CA LEU A 326 -10.40 -5.01 11.19
C LEU A 326 -9.85 -6.10 10.28
N CYS A 327 -8.55 -6.39 10.34
CA CYS A 327 -7.95 -7.48 9.58
C CYS A 327 -8.61 -8.82 9.95
N GLN A 328 -8.73 -9.12 11.24
CA GLN A 328 -9.35 -10.37 11.70
C GLN A 328 -10.82 -10.49 11.28
N LEU A 329 -11.59 -9.40 11.38
CA LEU A 329 -13.03 -9.40 11.05
C LEU A 329 -13.32 -9.50 9.55
N TYR A 330 -12.45 -8.93 8.71
CA TYR A 330 -12.69 -8.81 7.27
C TYR A 330 -11.58 -9.47 6.46
N PRO A 331 -11.50 -10.82 6.44
CA PRO A 331 -10.46 -11.56 5.70
C PRO A 331 -10.49 -11.37 4.18
N HIS A 332 -11.59 -10.85 3.64
CA HIS A 332 -11.75 -10.52 2.22
C HIS A 332 -11.36 -9.07 1.88
N LEU A 333 -11.10 -8.23 2.89
CA LEU A 333 -10.65 -6.86 2.72
C LEU A 333 -9.16 -6.75 3.03
N LYS A 334 -8.54 -5.75 2.43
CA LYS A 334 -7.13 -5.43 2.60
C LYS A 334 -6.97 -4.21 3.51
N PHE A 335 -5.98 -4.24 4.39
CA PHE A 335 -5.69 -3.11 5.28
C PHE A 335 -4.21 -2.73 5.26
N THR A 336 -3.94 -1.44 5.05
CA THR A 336 -2.60 -0.85 5.25
C THR A 336 -2.61 0.01 6.50
N LEU A 337 -1.72 -0.28 7.45
CA LEU A 337 -1.60 0.48 8.68
C LEU A 337 -0.77 1.75 8.48
N ASN A 338 -1.23 2.87 9.01
CA ASN A 338 -0.50 4.15 8.97
C ASN A 338 -0.47 4.85 10.33
N GLY A 339 0.57 5.67 10.53
CA GLY A 339 0.69 6.64 11.61
C GLY A 339 1.59 6.16 12.74
N GLY A 340 2.60 6.94 13.11
CA GLY A 340 3.47 6.64 14.25
C GLY A 340 4.67 5.73 13.97
N VAL A 341 4.73 5.09 12.80
CA VAL A 341 5.87 4.27 12.35
C VAL A 341 7.05 5.16 11.96
N LYS A 342 8.21 4.93 12.58
CA LYS A 342 9.42 5.76 12.44
C LYS A 342 10.58 5.08 11.72
N THR A 343 10.65 3.75 11.75
CA THR A 343 11.76 3.00 11.14
C THR A 343 11.24 1.82 10.30
N MET A 344 12.11 1.24 9.47
CA MET A 344 11.74 0.06 8.68
C MET A 344 11.56 -1.17 9.56
N GLU A 345 12.37 -1.29 10.61
CA GLU A 345 12.27 -2.35 11.61
C GLU A 345 10.91 -2.32 12.32
N GLU A 346 10.42 -1.13 12.72
CA GLU A 346 9.06 -0.96 13.27
C GLU A 346 7.99 -1.38 12.24
N ALA A 347 8.20 -1.08 10.95
CA ALA A 347 7.28 -1.48 9.89
C ALA A 347 7.27 -3.01 9.70
N VAL A 348 8.43 -3.66 9.72
CA VAL A 348 8.56 -5.12 9.61
C VAL A 348 7.93 -5.82 10.81
N ALA A 349 8.15 -5.33 12.03
CA ALA A 349 7.51 -5.86 13.23
C ALA A 349 5.97 -5.82 13.10
N LEU A 350 5.41 -4.71 12.63
CA LEU A 350 3.98 -4.58 12.38
C LEU A 350 3.50 -5.53 11.28
N LEU A 351 4.22 -5.64 10.16
CA LEU A 351 3.93 -6.61 9.10
C LEU A 351 3.95 -8.05 9.63
N ASN A 352 4.83 -8.37 10.57
CA ASN A 352 4.93 -9.69 11.21
C ASN A 352 3.89 -9.94 12.31
N GLY A 353 3.00 -8.99 12.60
CA GLY A 353 1.93 -9.17 13.56
C GLY A 353 2.28 -8.77 14.99
N TYR A 354 3.29 -7.92 15.17
CA TYR A 354 3.73 -7.45 16.47
C TYR A 354 3.34 -5.99 16.71
N LEU A 355 2.80 -5.72 17.88
CA LEU A 355 2.33 -4.40 18.32
C LEU A 355 3.22 -3.88 19.45
N PRO A 356 3.54 -2.58 19.50
CA PRO A 356 4.21 -2.01 20.67
C PRO A 356 3.37 -2.23 21.94
N SER A 357 4.00 -2.70 23.01
CA SER A 357 3.36 -2.76 24.34
C SER A 357 3.11 -1.33 24.86
N LYS A 358 2.05 -1.17 25.66
CA LYS A 358 1.73 0.11 26.32
C LYS A 358 2.37 0.25 27.70
N ASP A 359 3.21 -0.71 28.10
CA ASP A 359 3.80 -0.71 29.44
C ASP A 359 4.75 0.48 29.60
N LYS A 360 4.33 1.41 30.47
CA LYS A 360 5.02 2.67 30.75
C LYS A 360 6.27 2.50 31.62
N PHE A 361 6.55 1.28 32.07
CA PHE A 361 7.55 1.00 33.10
C PHE A 361 8.91 0.59 32.54
N ASP A 362 9.03 0.31 31.25
CA ASP A 362 10.30 -0.12 30.67
C ASP A 362 10.92 0.97 29.79
N SER A 363 12.22 1.19 29.98
CA SER A 363 13.02 2.11 29.17
C SER A 363 13.22 1.58 27.75
N GLU A 364 13.08 0.26 27.56
CA GLU A 364 13.11 -0.41 26.26
C GLU A 364 11.69 -0.61 25.71
N LYS A 365 11.47 -0.25 24.44
CA LYS A 365 10.20 -0.54 23.77
C LYS A 365 10.06 -2.05 23.55
N THR A 366 9.09 -2.67 24.19
CA THR A 366 8.72 -4.06 23.94
C THR A 366 7.52 -4.20 23.01
N TYR A 367 7.35 -5.40 22.45
CA TYR A 367 6.31 -5.73 21.49
C TYR A 367 5.55 -6.99 21.92
N VAL A 368 4.29 -7.10 21.53
CA VAL A 368 3.40 -8.24 21.80
C VAL A 368 2.82 -8.77 20.49
N GLN A 369 2.73 -10.09 20.37
CA GLN A 369 2.24 -10.74 19.16
C GLN A 369 0.70 -10.80 19.14
N VAL A 370 0.12 -10.54 17.98
CA VAL A 370 -1.32 -10.66 17.73
C VAL A 370 -1.68 -12.13 17.47
N GLN A 371 -2.65 -12.67 18.21
CA GLN A 371 -3.10 -14.06 18.01
C GLN A 371 -3.71 -14.24 16.62
N ASN A 372 -3.47 -15.42 16.03
CA ASN A 372 -4.03 -15.80 14.72
C ASN A 372 -3.76 -14.79 13.59
N TYR A 373 -2.71 -13.97 13.73
CA TYR A 373 -2.39 -12.92 12.75
C TYR A 373 -2.16 -13.47 11.33
N HIS A 374 -1.64 -14.69 11.22
CA HIS A 374 -1.42 -15.39 9.96
C HIS A 374 -2.71 -15.65 9.15
N VAL A 375 -3.90 -15.56 9.76
CA VAL A 375 -5.19 -15.78 9.09
C VAL A 375 -5.54 -14.64 8.14
N ASN A 376 -5.42 -13.40 8.59
CA ASN A 376 -5.52 -12.22 7.73
C ASN A 376 -4.51 -11.15 8.20
N PRO A 377 -3.28 -11.15 7.65
CA PRO A 377 -2.28 -10.18 8.03
C PRO A 377 -2.54 -8.81 7.38
N LEU A 378 -1.85 -7.78 7.86
CA LEU A 378 -1.79 -6.49 7.17
C LEU A 378 -1.30 -6.68 5.74
N ASN A 379 -1.86 -5.91 4.82
CA ASN A 379 -1.40 -5.86 3.42
C ASN A 379 -0.30 -4.83 3.21
N GLY A 380 -0.07 -3.95 4.18
CA GLY A 380 1.04 -3.02 4.12
C GLY A 380 1.17 -2.16 5.37
N VAL A 381 2.27 -1.45 5.44
CA VAL A 381 2.56 -0.39 6.39
C VAL A 381 2.96 0.85 5.61
N MET A 382 2.32 1.96 5.95
CA MET A 382 2.55 3.25 5.32
C MET A 382 3.32 4.18 6.26
N LEU A 383 4.47 4.66 5.81
CA LEU A 383 5.32 5.62 6.53
C LEU A 383 5.08 7.02 5.97
N GLY A 384 4.92 8.00 6.87
CA GLY A 384 4.68 9.40 6.49
C GLY A 384 5.87 10.29 6.82
N ARG A 385 5.74 11.07 7.90
CA ARG A 385 6.76 12.04 8.34
C ARG A 385 8.16 11.44 8.46
N ALA A 386 8.30 10.17 8.84
CA ALA A 386 9.59 9.51 8.90
C ALA A 386 10.37 9.62 7.58
N CYS A 387 9.70 9.42 6.43
CA CYS A 387 10.31 9.52 5.10
C CYS A 387 10.72 10.95 4.73
N MET A 388 10.02 11.97 5.25
CA MET A 388 10.37 13.38 5.01
C MET A 388 11.50 13.83 5.95
N GLU A 389 11.44 13.43 7.21
CA GLU A 389 12.38 13.83 8.26
C GLU A 389 13.73 13.13 8.10
N ASN A 390 13.72 11.87 7.63
CA ASN A 390 14.86 11.06 7.31
C ASN A 390 14.60 10.19 6.07
N THR A 391 14.95 10.67 4.88
CA THR A 391 14.67 9.92 3.64
C THR A 391 15.41 8.59 3.57
N THR A 392 16.58 8.46 4.21
CA THR A 392 17.35 7.21 4.19
C THR A 392 16.70 6.09 4.99
N VAL A 393 15.63 6.35 5.75
CA VAL A 393 14.83 5.30 6.39
C VAL A 393 14.29 4.27 5.39
N LEU A 394 14.14 4.68 4.13
CA LEU A 394 13.64 3.83 3.06
C LEU A 394 14.72 2.93 2.43
N SER A 395 16.01 3.12 2.71
CA SER A 395 17.09 2.32 2.11
C SER A 395 17.02 0.84 2.50
N GLN A 396 16.41 0.55 3.65
CA GLN A 396 16.22 -0.80 4.13
C GLN A 396 14.99 -1.50 3.52
N THR A 397 14.16 -0.81 2.74
CA THR A 397 12.93 -1.37 2.16
C THR A 397 13.24 -2.64 1.37
N ASP A 398 14.11 -2.53 0.38
CA ASP A 398 14.43 -3.62 -0.55
C ASP A 398 15.08 -4.82 0.18
N PRO A 399 16.13 -4.64 1.00
CA PRO A 399 16.75 -5.76 1.71
C PRO A 399 15.90 -6.34 2.83
N LEU A 400 15.32 -5.51 3.71
CA LEU A 400 14.65 -6.01 4.92
C LEU A 400 13.25 -6.57 4.63
N VAL A 401 12.53 -5.97 3.68
CA VAL A 401 11.14 -6.37 3.36
C VAL A 401 11.12 -7.34 2.20
N TYR A 402 11.99 -7.13 1.22
CA TYR A 402 11.98 -7.90 -0.03
C TYR A 402 13.19 -8.83 -0.21
N ASN A 403 14.13 -8.91 0.73
CA ASN A 403 15.35 -9.70 0.57
C ASN A 403 16.03 -9.47 -0.81
N GLU A 404 15.96 -8.23 -1.29
CA GLU A 404 16.49 -7.78 -2.56
C GLU A 404 17.65 -6.83 -2.31
N LYS A 405 18.61 -6.78 -3.24
CA LYS A 405 19.67 -5.77 -3.16
C LYS A 405 19.05 -4.38 -3.38
N PRO A 406 19.44 -3.38 -2.57
CA PRO A 406 19.01 -2.01 -2.81
C PRO A 406 19.50 -1.52 -4.19
N PRO A 407 18.92 -0.44 -4.75
CA PRO A 407 19.46 0.20 -5.93
C PRO A 407 20.95 0.55 -5.76
N HIS A 408 21.73 0.51 -6.84
CA HIS A 408 23.14 0.95 -6.78
C HIS A 408 23.25 2.43 -6.37
N THR A 409 22.24 3.23 -6.68
CA THR A 409 22.10 4.64 -6.27
C THR A 409 21.93 4.80 -4.75
N ALA A 410 21.57 3.74 -4.02
CA ALA A 410 21.30 3.76 -2.59
C ALA A 410 22.43 3.16 -1.74
N PHE A 411 23.69 3.19 -2.23
CA PHE A 411 24.84 2.68 -1.48
C PHE A 411 25.21 3.60 -0.31
N SER A 412 25.37 4.90 -0.56
CA SER A 412 25.70 5.92 0.42
C SER A 412 24.81 7.16 0.25
N ARG A 413 24.95 8.16 1.13
CA ARG A 413 24.23 9.44 0.94
C ARG A 413 24.74 10.15 -0.31
N ARG A 414 26.04 10.06 -0.62
CA ARG A 414 26.63 10.60 -1.83
C ARG A 414 25.99 10.03 -3.08
N THR A 415 25.89 8.70 -3.19
CA THR A 415 25.31 8.07 -4.39
C THR A 415 23.83 8.42 -4.58
N VAL A 416 23.08 8.61 -3.49
CA VAL A 416 21.68 9.06 -3.55
C VAL A 416 21.61 10.50 -4.07
N LEU A 417 22.47 11.37 -3.54
CA LEU A 417 22.53 12.78 -3.95
C LEU A 417 23.02 12.94 -5.39
N ASP A 418 23.98 12.14 -5.85
CA ASP A 418 24.47 12.16 -7.23
C ASP A 418 23.41 11.66 -8.23
N ALA A 419 22.67 10.60 -7.86
CA ALA A 419 21.54 10.14 -8.65
C ALA A 419 20.44 11.21 -8.73
N TYR A 420 20.15 11.88 -7.61
CA TYR A 420 19.20 12.99 -7.61
C TYR A 420 19.72 14.23 -8.34
N LYS A 421 21.03 14.49 -8.31
CA LYS A 421 21.68 15.55 -9.11
C LYS A 421 21.44 15.32 -10.60
N SER A 422 21.57 14.08 -11.07
CA SER A 422 21.26 13.72 -12.46
C SER A 422 19.80 14.00 -12.81
N TYR A 423 18.86 13.66 -11.92
CA TYR A 423 17.45 14.03 -12.06
C TYR A 423 17.25 15.55 -12.14
N LEU A 424 17.96 16.32 -11.30
CA LEU A 424 17.91 17.78 -11.35
C LEU A 424 18.45 18.32 -12.68
N GLU A 425 19.51 17.76 -13.25
CA GLU A 425 20.03 18.21 -14.55
C GLU A 425 19.01 18.06 -15.69
N GLU A 426 18.19 17.01 -15.64
CA GLU A 426 17.11 16.77 -16.60
C GLU A 426 15.87 17.64 -16.36
N ASN A 427 15.61 18.04 -15.11
CA ASN A 427 14.34 18.65 -14.68
C ASN A 427 14.48 20.07 -14.12
N SER A 428 15.70 20.63 -14.09
CA SER A 428 16.00 21.95 -13.54
C SER A 428 16.97 22.72 -14.45
N SER A 429 16.45 23.23 -15.56
CA SER A 429 17.06 24.40 -16.19
C SER A 429 17.12 25.58 -15.20
N LEU A 430 17.63 26.75 -15.62
CA LEU A 430 17.50 27.96 -14.81
C LEU A 430 16.02 28.13 -14.40
N CYS A 431 15.79 28.26 -13.10
CA CYS A 431 14.45 28.16 -12.53
C CYS A 431 14.20 29.31 -11.55
N SER A 432 12.92 29.59 -11.30
CA SER A 432 12.54 30.60 -10.33
C SER A 432 12.97 30.19 -8.92
N LEU A 433 13.08 31.16 -8.00
CA LEU A 433 13.36 30.88 -6.60
C LEU A 433 12.38 29.85 -6.00
N SER A 434 11.09 29.94 -6.35
CA SER A 434 10.05 29.01 -5.88
C SER A 434 10.32 27.59 -6.38
N SER A 435 10.60 27.45 -7.68
CA SER A 435 10.90 26.18 -8.32
C SER A 435 12.16 25.53 -7.72
N ALA A 436 13.20 26.31 -7.45
CA ALA A 436 14.42 25.83 -6.79
C ALA A 436 14.13 25.26 -5.39
N PHE A 437 13.29 25.93 -4.59
CA PHE A 437 12.85 25.39 -3.31
C PHE A 437 12.07 24.08 -3.47
N GLU A 438 11.18 23.97 -4.45
CA GLU A 438 10.40 22.74 -4.68
C GLU A 438 11.28 21.55 -5.10
N LEU A 439 12.28 21.80 -5.95
CA LEU A 439 13.23 20.80 -6.45
C LEU A 439 14.23 20.33 -5.39
N LEU A 440 14.69 21.22 -4.50
CA LEU A 440 15.74 20.92 -3.52
C LEU A 440 15.23 20.65 -2.10
N LYS A 441 13.96 20.94 -1.81
CA LYS A 441 13.34 20.55 -0.53
C LYS A 441 13.37 19.04 -0.24
N PRO A 442 13.19 18.13 -1.21
CA PRO A 442 13.18 16.69 -0.95
C PRO A 442 14.42 16.14 -0.23
N ILE A 443 15.60 16.70 -0.50
CA ILE A 443 16.89 16.22 0.02
C ILE A 443 17.22 16.76 1.42
N LEU A 444 16.41 17.66 1.98
CA LEU A 444 16.68 18.28 3.29
C LEU A 444 16.76 17.29 4.46
N GLY A 445 16.20 16.08 4.30
CA GLY A 445 16.20 15.00 5.29
C GLY A 445 17.34 13.98 5.13
N ILE A 446 18.15 14.05 4.07
CA ILE A 446 19.07 12.96 3.71
C ILE A 446 20.17 12.70 4.76
N LEU A 447 20.58 13.73 5.48
CA LEU A 447 21.63 13.68 6.51
C LEU A 447 21.08 13.60 7.94
N LYS A 448 19.79 13.30 8.13
CA LYS A 448 19.19 13.33 9.48
C LYS A 448 19.97 12.43 10.46
N GLY A 449 20.42 13.02 11.56
CA GLY A 449 21.17 12.31 12.61
C GLY A 449 22.68 12.19 12.35
N MET A 450 23.18 12.68 11.21
CA MET A 450 24.60 12.64 10.87
C MET A 450 25.29 13.99 11.11
N PRO A 451 26.61 14.00 11.37
CA PRO A 451 27.44 15.19 11.27
C PRO A 451 27.26 15.91 9.93
N GLY A 452 27.35 17.24 9.92
CA GLY A 452 27.12 18.06 8.72
C GLY A 452 25.64 18.33 8.37
N HIS A 453 24.65 17.67 8.99
CA HIS A 453 23.22 17.85 8.67
C HIS A 453 22.74 19.31 8.72
N ARG A 454 23.10 20.04 9.79
CA ARG A 454 22.69 21.44 9.97
C ARG A 454 23.34 22.34 8.92
N ILE A 455 24.62 22.10 8.62
CA ILE A 455 25.39 22.87 7.65
C ILE A 455 24.82 22.66 6.25
N PHE A 456 24.56 21.42 5.86
CA PHE A 456 23.91 21.08 4.59
C PHE A 456 22.61 21.87 4.38
N ARG A 457 21.70 21.83 5.35
CA ARG A 457 20.40 22.53 5.25
C ARG A 457 20.57 24.04 5.16
N ASN A 458 21.45 24.62 5.99
CA ASN A 458 21.68 26.06 6.01
C ASN A 458 22.32 26.55 4.70
N LYS A 459 23.33 25.83 4.20
CA LYS A 459 24.02 26.16 2.95
C LYS A 459 23.09 25.99 1.75
N LEU A 460 22.27 24.95 1.74
CA LEU A 460 21.28 24.76 0.69
C LEU A 460 20.27 25.92 0.64
N ASP A 461 19.68 26.32 1.77
CA ASP A 461 18.77 27.48 1.83
C ASP A 461 19.47 28.77 1.38
N MET A 462 20.68 29.04 1.88
CA MET A 462 21.47 30.20 1.49
C MET A 462 21.78 30.21 -0.01
N TYR A 463 22.24 29.09 -0.57
CA TYR A 463 22.58 28.99 -1.98
C TYR A 463 21.36 29.08 -2.89
N ILE A 464 20.21 28.52 -2.50
CA ILE A 464 18.96 28.71 -3.23
C ILE A 464 18.63 30.21 -3.32
N ARG A 465 18.65 30.93 -2.19
CA ARG A 465 18.31 32.36 -2.14
C ARG A 465 19.26 33.23 -2.96
N ASN A 466 20.55 32.87 -2.98
CA ASN A 466 21.58 33.69 -3.61
C ASN A 466 21.86 33.33 -5.07
N TYR A 467 21.61 32.08 -5.47
CA TYR A 467 22.08 31.54 -6.75
C TYR A 467 21.00 30.88 -7.61
N ALA A 468 19.74 30.75 -7.18
CA ALA A 468 18.70 30.10 -8.00
C ALA A 468 18.53 30.70 -9.41
N SER A 469 18.81 32.00 -9.59
CA SER A 469 18.73 32.67 -10.90
C SER A 469 19.98 32.52 -11.77
N THR A 470 21.10 32.05 -11.22
CA THR A 470 22.41 32.02 -11.90
C THR A 470 23.05 30.65 -11.92
N LEU A 471 22.57 29.71 -11.12
CA LEU A 471 23.10 28.35 -11.01
C LEU A 471 21.94 27.34 -11.06
N PRO A 472 22.05 26.27 -11.86
CA PRO A 472 21.06 25.19 -11.84
C PRO A 472 21.03 24.50 -10.47
N CYS A 473 19.91 23.86 -10.12
CA CYS A 473 19.75 23.20 -8.83
C CYS A 473 20.77 22.09 -8.61
N SER A 474 21.22 21.41 -9.67
CA SER A 474 22.31 20.42 -9.60
C SER A 474 23.62 21.03 -9.11
N GLY A 475 23.97 22.23 -9.60
CA GLY A 475 25.15 22.98 -9.13
C GLY A 475 24.99 23.49 -7.69
N ILE A 476 23.79 23.93 -7.30
CA ILE A 476 23.49 24.32 -5.92
C ILE A 476 23.69 23.14 -4.96
N LEU A 477 23.19 21.96 -5.34
CA LEU A 477 23.37 20.73 -4.57
C LEU A 477 24.84 20.37 -4.43
N GLU A 478 25.60 20.39 -5.53
CA GLU A 478 27.03 20.10 -5.52
C GLU A 478 27.82 21.01 -4.56
N LYS A 479 27.54 22.32 -4.57
CA LYS A 479 28.16 23.24 -3.59
C LYS A 479 27.81 22.89 -2.15
N ALA A 480 26.56 22.51 -1.88
CA ALA A 480 26.15 22.11 -0.53
C ALA A 480 26.82 20.80 -0.08
N MET A 481 27.08 19.86 -0.99
CA MET A 481 27.82 18.63 -0.69
C MET A 481 29.29 18.91 -0.33
N VAL A 482 29.96 19.78 -1.08
CA VAL A 482 31.35 20.21 -0.78
C VAL A 482 31.45 20.82 0.62
N GLU A 483 30.47 21.64 1.02
CA GLU A 483 30.42 22.22 2.38
C GLU A 483 30.26 21.16 3.47
N VAL A 484 29.58 20.04 3.19
CA VAL A 484 29.50 18.90 4.13
C VAL A 484 30.83 18.17 4.19
N ASP A 485 31.48 17.92 3.07
CA ASP A 485 32.77 17.23 3.03
C ASP A 485 33.87 18.00 3.76
N ALA A 486 33.82 19.34 3.72
CA ALA A 486 34.77 20.18 4.44
C ALA A 486 34.64 20.10 5.97
N VAL A 487 33.42 19.87 6.49
CA VAL A 487 33.15 19.91 7.94
C VAL A 487 32.96 18.54 8.55
N ALA A 488 32.53 17.55 7.76
CA ALA A 488 32.33 16.16 8.14
C ALA A 488 32.87 15.23 7.04
N PRO A 489 34.21 15.14 6.89
CA PRO A 489 34.84 14.34 5.84
C PRO A 489 34.37 12.87 5.88
N GLY A 490 34.02 12.32 4.72
CA GLY A 490 33.57 10.94 4.56
C GLY A 490 32.13 10.66 5.05
N CYS A 491 31.44 11.61 5.69
CA CYS A 491 30.07 11.41 6.19
C CYS A 491 29.08 11.02 5.09
N LEU A 492 29.22 11.63 3.91
CA LEU A 492 28.37 11.33 2.75
C LEU A 492 28.64 9.93 2.16
N ASP A 493 29.85 9.41 2.35
CA ASP A 493 30.33 8.15 1.75
C ASP A 493 30.03 6.91 2.60
N LEU A 494 29.60 7.11 3.85
CA LEU A 494 29.23 6.01 4.73
C LEU A 494 28.13 5.13 4.10
N PRO A 495 28.32 3.80 4.04
CA PRO A 495 27.32 2.89 3.51
C PRO A 495 26.01 2.98 4.30
N LEU A 496 24.89 3.18 3.60
CA LEU A 496 23.56 3.28 4.23
C LEU A 496 23.16 1.99 4.96
N ALA A 497 23.65 0.84 4.48
CA ALA A 497 23.38 -0.46 5.07
C ALA A 497 24.25 -0.78 6.32
N ASP A 498 25.36 -0.07 6.54
CA ASP A 498 26.24 -0.30 7.68
C ASP A 498 25.92 0.69 8.81
N TYR A 499 24.93 0.33 9.63
CA TYR A 499 24.53 1.16 10.76
C TYR A 499 25.62 1.26 11.83
N LYS A 500 26.37 0.18 12.07
CA LYS A 500 27.40 0.15 13.11
C LYS A 500 28.52 1.13 12.77
N LEU A 501 29.00 1.12 11.52
CA LEU A 501 29.99 2.07 11.04
C LEU A 501 29.48 3.52 11.11
N GLN A 502 28.20 3.76 10.77
CA GLN A 502 27.59 5.08 10.92
C GLN A 502 27.57 5.55 12.39
N GLN A 503 27.21 4.68 13.34
CA GLN A 503 27.22 5.03 14.77
C GLN A 503 28.63 5.27 15.30
N GLU A 504 29.61 4.48 14.85
CA GLU A 504 31.01 4.67 15.20
C GLU A 504 31.52 6.03 14.68
N TYR A 505 31.20 6.38 13.44
CA TYR A 505 31.52 7.70 12.89
C TYR A 505 30.89 8.84 13.72
N ILE A 506 29.60 8.72 14.06
CA ILE A 506 28.91 9.73 14.88
C ILE A 506 29.57 9.87 16.26
N LYS A 507 30.01 8.76 16.87
CA LYS A 507 30.64 8.77 18.19
C LYS A 507 32.02 9.41 18.18
N ASN A 508 32.74 9.29 17.07
CA ASN A 508 34.11 9.78 16.91
C ASN A 508 34.21 11.21 16.34
N TYR A 509 33.08 11.79 15.89
CA TYR A 509 32.95 13.17 15.44
C TYR A 509 32.57 14.09 16.61
#